data_AF-A0A945CBX0-F1
#
_entry.id   AF-A0A945CBX0-F1
#
_cell.length_a   1.000
_cell.length_b   1.000
_cell.length_c   1.000
_cell.angle_alpha   90.00
_cell.angle_beta   90.00
_cell.angle_gamma   90.00
#
_symmetry.space_group_name_H-M   'P 1'
#
loop_
_entity.id
_entity.type
_entity.pdbx_description
1 polymer ?
#
loop_
_entity_poly.entity_id
_entity_poly.type
_entity_poly.pdbx_seq_one_letter_code
_entity_poly.pdbx_strand_id
1 'polypeptide(L)'
;MIKHSKTDLSWIENLLGNEASYLLEHECKTIDSKNIINPGPDFIDRVVKESDRSNVLLRNFQTLFNHGRLGGTGYLSILPVDQGIEHSAGASFAPNPIYFDPENIIKLAIEGGCGAVTSTLG
;
A
#
# COMPACT_ATOMS: atom_id res chain seq x y z
N MET A 1 -10.80 -11.69 27.66
CA MET A 1 -10.74 -11.11 26.31
C MET A 1 -10.75 -12.27 25.32
N ILE A 2 -11.89 -12.51 24.66
CA ILE A 2 -12.06 -13.67 23.77
C ILE A 2 -11.25 -13.40 22.50
N LYS A 3 -10.28 -14.27 22.21
CA LYS A 3 -9.50 -14.21 20.98
C LYS A 3 -10.30 -14.92 19.88
N HIS A 4 -10.89 -14.17 18.96
CA HIS A 4 -11.51 -14.75 17.77
C HIS A 4 -10.44 -15.26 16.79
N SER A 5 -10.62 -16.47 16.27
CA SER A 5 -9.76 -17.05 15.22
C SER A 5 -9.92 -16.26 13.92
N LYS A 6 -8.84 -16.03 13.18
CA LYS A 6 -8.85 -15.28 11.89
C LYS A 6 -9.74 -15.89 10.80
N THR A 7 -10.22 -17.12 10.99
CA THR A 7 -11.10 -17.85 10.06
C THR A 7 -12.56 -17.86 10.45
N ASP A 8 -12.92 -17.28 11.60
CA ASP A 8 -14.29 -17.28 12.09
C ASP A 8 -15.05 -16.11 11.46
N LEU A 9 -15.90 -16.35 10.46
CA LEU A 9 -16.74 -15.31 9.87
C LEU A 9 -17.88 -14.87 10.81
N SER A 10 -18.22 -15.71 11.81
CA SER A 10 -19.37 -15.47 12.68
C SER A 10 -19.24 -14.20 13.52
N TRP A 11 -18.02 -13.81 13.91
CA TRP A 11 -17.83 -12.56 14.66
C TRP A 11 -18.05 -11.32 13.77
N ILE A 12 -17.69 -11.41 12.49
CA ILE A 12 -17.91 -10.34 11.50
C ILE A 12 -19.40 -10.23 11.22
N GLU A 13 -20.08 -11.35 10.99
CA GLU A 13 -21.53 -11.39 10.78
C GLU A 13 -22.28 -10.80 11.99
N ASN A 14 -21.88 -11.15 13.21
CA ASN A 14 -22.45 -10.57 14.43
C ASN A 14 -22.18 -9.07 14.56
N LEU A 15 -21.00 -8.59 14.15
CA LEU A 15 -20.66 -7.16 14.18
C LEU A 15 -21.49 -6.36 13.18
N LEU A 16 -21.72 -6.92 11.98
CA LEU A 16 -22.46 -6.27 10.91
C LEU A 16 -23.99 -6.42 11.06
N GLY A 17 -24.44 -7.41 11.82
CA GLY A 17 -25.85 -7.64 12.12
C GLY A 17 -26.70 -7.74 10.85
N ASN A 18 -27.69 -6.84 10.73
CA ASN A 18 -28.62 -6.85 9.60
C ASN A 18 -27.98 -6.49 8.25
N GLU A 19 -26.81 -5.85 8.26
CA GLU A 19 -26.08 -5.47 7.03
C GLU A 19 -25.13 -6.57 6.54
N ALA A 20 -24.96 -7.65 7.32
CA ALA A 20 -23.98 -8.70 7.05
C ALA A 20 -24.15 -9.29 5.64
N SER A 21 -25.36 -9.72 5.28
CA SER A 21 -25.64 -10.28 3.94
C SER A 21 -25.39 -9.24 2.85
N TYR A 22 -25.85 -7.99 3.04
CA TYR A 22 -25.65 -6.94 2.04
C TYR A 22 -24.17 -6.64 1.77
N LEU A 23 -23.32 -6.61 2.80
CA LEU A 23 -21.90 -6.23 2.68
C LEU A 23 -20.99 -7.40 2.31
N LEU A 24 -21.19 -8.57 2.93
CA LEU A 24 -20.29 -9.72 2.76
C LEU A 24 -20.58 -10.49 1.47
N GLU A 25 -21.84 -10.49 1.01
CA GLU A 25 -22.26 -11.17 -0.22
C GLU A 25 -22.28 -10.22 -1.43
N HIS A 26 -21.85 -8.96 -1.26
CA HIS A 26 -21.82 -8.00 -2.35
C HIS A 26 -20.88 -8.44 -3.47
N GLU A 27 -21.45 -8.63 -4.66
CA GLU A 27 -20.69 -8.79 -5.90
C GLU A 27 -20.85 -7.53 -6.77
N CYS A 28 -19.75 -6.86 -7.09
CA CYS A 28 -19.76 -5.69 -7.97
C CYS A 28 -20.05 -6.13 -9.42
N LYS A 29 -21.22 -5.75 -9.94
CA LYS A 29 -21.65 -6.05 -11.33
C LYS A 29 -21.36 -4.90 -12.31
N THR A 30 -20.85 -3.77 -11.83
CA THR A 30 -20.66 -2.55 -12.64
C THR A 30 -19.52 -2.69 -13.64
N ILE A 31 -18.39 -3.28 -13.22
CA ILE A 31 -17.23 -3.52 -14.09
C ILE A 31 -16.86 -4.98 -13.96
N ASP A 32 -16.82 -5.68 -15.09
CA ASP A 32 -16.37 -7.07 -15.14
C ASP A 32 -14.90 -7.17 -14.69
N SER A 33 -14.62 -8.09 -13.76
CA SER A 33 -13.30 -8.30 -13.19
C SER A 33 -12.24 -8.64 -14.24
N LYS A 34 -12.64 -9.22 -15.38
CA LYS A 34 -11.72 -9.50 -16.51
C LYS A 34 -11.14 -8.25 -17.16
N ASN A 35 -11.78 -7.09 -16.97
CA ASN A 35 -11.31 -5.81 -17.50
C ASN A 35 -10.31 -5.13 -16.56
N ILE A 36 -10.05 -5.69 -15.37
CA ILE A 36 -9.11 -5.15 -14.41
C ILE A 36 -7.71 -5.69 -14.73
N ILE A 37 -6.77 -4.76 -14.92
CA ILE A 37 -5.36 -5.10 -15.11
C ILE A 37 -4.76 -5.37 -13.74
N ASN A 38 -4.55 -6.65 -13.44
CA ASN A 38 -3.92 -7.04 -12.19
C ASN A 38 -2.40 -6.78 -12.20
N PRO A 39 -1.83 -6.35 -11.07
CA PRO A 39 -0.39 -6.31 -10.90
C PRO A 39 0.21 -7.70 -11.04
N GLY A 40 1.43 -7.77 -11.57
CA GLY A 40 2.17 -9.01 -11.73
C GLY A 40 3.66 -8.73 -11.95
N PRO A 41 4.51 -9.76 -11.91
CA PRO A 41 5.95 -9.62 -12.15
C PRO A 41 6.28 -8.92 -13.48
N ASP A 42 5.38 -9.03 -14.47
CA ASP A 42 5.48 -8.47 -15.81
C ASP A 42 4.79 -7.10 -15.96
N PHE A 43 4.28 -6.49 -14.89
CA PHE A 43 3.43 -5.29 -14.97
C PHE A 43 4.12 -4.12 -15.69
N ILE A 44 5.42 -3.93 -15.46
CA ILE A 44 6.18 -2.87 -16.13
C ILE A 44 6.23 -3.11 -17.64
N ASP A 45 6.52 -4.34 -18.07
CA ASP A 45 6.63 -4.69 -19.49
C ASP A 45 5.27 -4.74 -20.19
N ARG A 46 4.25 -5.29 -19.52
CA ARG A 46 2.91 -5.51 -20.09
C ARG A 46 2.05 -4.24 -20.12
N VAL A 47 2.28 -3.30 -19.19
CA VAL A 47 1.36 -2.16 -18.97
C VAL A 47 2.09 -0.82 -19.06
N VAL A 48 3.15 -0.64 -18.27
CA VAL A 48 3.78 0.68 -18.13
C VAL A 48 4.59 1.05 -19.38
N LYS A 49 5.23 0.06 -20.01
CA LYS A 49 6.03 0.21 -21.22
C LYS A 49 5.23 0.75 -22.41
N GLU A 50 3.96 0.42 -22.52
CA GLU A 50 3.08 0.85 -23.62
C GLU A 50 2.61 2.32 -23.46
N SER A 51 3.04 3.01 -22.41
CA SER A 51 2.75 4.43 -22.19
C SER A 51 3.83 5.34 -22.77
N ASP A 52 3.56 6.65 -22.84
CA ASP A 52 4.51 7.68 -23.30
C ASP A 52 5.61 8.02 -22.27
N ARG A 53 6.00 7.05 -21.44
CA ARG A 53 7.04 7.22 -20.42
C ARG A 53 8.42 6.96 -21.02
N SER A 54 9.38 7.80 -20.66
CA SER A 54 10.77 7.63 -21.10
C SER A 54 11.39 6.34 -20.54
N ASN A 55 12.42 5.82 -21.23
CA ASN A 55 13.19 4.67 -20.77
C ASN A 55 13.79 4.87 -19.36
N VAL A 56 14.10 6.12 -18.99
CA VAL A 56 14.58 6.45 -17.63
C VAL A 56 13.50 6.20 -16.60
N LEU A 57 12.25 6.60 -16.87
CA LEU A 57 11.12 6.33 -15.98
C LEU A 57 10.83 4.83 -15.90
N LEU A 58 10.84 4.11 -17.02
CA LEU A 58 10.63 2.66 -17.05
C LEU A 58 11.66 1.94 -16.19
N ARG A 59 12.95 2.30 -16.30
CA ARG A 59 14.01 1.75 -15.45
C ARG A 59 13.75 2.05 -13.97
N ASN A 60 13.38 3.28 -13.63
CA ASN A 60 13.13 3.66 -12.24
C ASN A 60 11.92 2.90 -11.66
N PHE A 61 10.86 2.70 -12.45
CA PHE A 61 9.74 1.84 -12.08
C PHE A 61 10.19 0.39 -11.89
N GLN A 62 10.99 -0.15 -12.80
CA GLN A 62 11.51 -1.52 -12.65
C GLN A 62 12.31 -1.69 -11.35
N THR A 63 13.18 -0.72 -11.01
CA THR A 63 13.89 -0.71 -9.73
C THR A 63 12.90 -0.71 -8.56
N LEU A 64 11.92 0.19 -8.58
CA LEU A 64 10.95 0.36 -7.50
C LEU A 64 10.11 -0.91 -7.25
N PHE A 65 9.61 -1.55 -8.32
CA PHE A 65 8.80 -2.76 -8.25
C PHE A 65 9.61 -4.04 -7.94
N ASN A 66 10.95 -3.99 -8.00
CA ASN A 66 11.83 -5.13 -7.70
C ASN A 66 12.53 -5.04 -6.33
N HIS A 67 12.20 -4.05 -5.49
CA HIS A 67 12.78 -3.89 -4.16
C HIS A 67 11.75 -4.07 -3.04
N GLY A 68 12.26 -4.29 -1.83
CA GLY A 68 11.45 -4.52 -0.63
C GLY A 68 10.79 -5.90 -0.62
N ARG A 69 9.90 -6.10 0.36
CA ARG A 69 9.23 -7.39 0.63
C ARG A 69 8.31 -7.87 -0.50
N LEU A 70 7.87 -6.97 -1.38
CA LEU A 70 6.98 -7.27 -2.51
C LEU A 70 7.72 -7.27 -3.86
N GLY A 71 9.05 -7.19 -3.84
CA GLY A 71 9.87 -7.15 -5.05
C GLY A 71 9.54 -8.27 -6.02
N GLY A 72 9.33 -7.92 -7.29
CA GLY A 72 9.04 -8.87 -8.37
C GLY A 72 7.63 -9.46 -8.35
N THR A 73 6.75 -9.06 -7.42
CA THR A 73 5.34 -9.53 -7.39
C THR A 73 4.42 -8.70 -8.27
N GLY A 74 4.87 -7.52 -8.70
CA GLY A 74 4.03 -6.49 -9.31
C GLY A 74 3.33 -5.59 -8.31
N TYR A 75 3.37 -5.90 -7.00
CA TYR A 75 2.89 -5.01 -5.95
C TYR A 75 4.02 -4.16 -5.38
N LEU A 76 3.67 -2.99 -4.87
CA LEU A 76 4.61 -2.04 -4.29
C LEU A 76 4.29 -1.78 -2.82
N SER A 77 5.32 -1.76 -1.98
CA SER A 77 5.22 -1.39 -0.56
C SER A 77 5.93 -0.05 -0.36
N ILE A 78 5.17 0.97 0.03
CA ILE A 78 5.66 2.33 0.28
C ILE A 78 5.37 2.68 1.74
N LEU A 79 6.31 3.37 2.40
CA LEU A 79 6.04 4.07 3.65
C LEU A 79 5.64 5.52 3.35
N PRO A 80 4.35 5.90 3.50
CA PRO A 80 3.89 7.26 3.27
C PRO A 80 4.12 8.14 4.50
N VAL A 81 4.93 9.18 4.34
CA VAL A 81 5.36 10.12 5.40
C VAL A 81 5.17 11.58 4.98
N ASP A 82 4.29 11.79 4.01
CA ASP A 82 3.92 13.09 3.44
C ASP A 82 2.71 13.75 4.15
N GLN A 83 2.10 13.06 5.11
CA GLN A 83 0.95 13.57 5.86
C GLN A 83 1.24 14.80 6.73
N GLY A 84 2.52 15.06 7.04
CA GLY A 84 2.95 16.15 7.92
C GLY A 84 2.71 17.57 7.40
N ILE A 85 2.53 17.76 6.08
CA ILE A 85 2.15 19.08 5.53
C ILE A 85 0.67 19.39 5.79
N GLU A 86 -0.21 18.38 5.75
CA GLU A 86 -1.65 18.56 5.94
C GLU A 86 -2.03 18.76 7.42
N HIS A 87 -1.18 18.29 8.35
CA HIS A 87 -1.47 18.31 9.79
C HIS A 87 -0.36 18.88 10.69
N SER A 88 0.70 19.46 10.13
CA SER A 88 1.96 19.90 10.79
C SER A 88 2.83 18.76 11.32
N ALA A 89 4.15 18.87 11.12
CA ALA A 89 5.15 17.89 11.61
C ALA A 89 5.06 17.65 13.13
N GLY A 90 4.59 18.65 13.89
CA GLY A 90 4.28 18.53 15.31
C GLY A 90 3.19 17.50 15.61
N ALA A 91 2.13 17.42 14.83
CA ALA A 91 1.03 16.48 15.09
C ALA A 91 1.41 15.04 14.74
N SER A 92 2.18 14.84 13.68
CA SER A 92 2.54 13.49 13.19
C SER A 92 3.65 12.83 14.03
N PHE A 93 4.59 13.61 14.58
CA PHE A 93 5.77 13.06 15.25
C PHE A 93 5.89 13.40 16.74
N ALA A 94 5.04 14.27 17.31
CA ALA A 94 5.06 14.53 18.76
C ALA A 94 4.88 13.27 19.64
N PRO A 95 4.06 12.26 19.25
CA PRO A 95 3.95 11.03 20.05
C PRO A 95 5.25 10.23 20.10
N ASN A 96 6.11 10.35 19.09
CA ASN A 96 7.40 9.67 19.05
C ASN A 96 8.48 10.58 18.43
N PRO A 97 9.14 11.41 19.27
CA PRO A 97 10.04 12.46 18.80
C PRO A 97 11.27 11.99 18.01
N ILE A 98 11.64 10.72 18.07
CA ILE A 98 12.78 10.19 17.30
C ILE A 98 12.54 10.31 15.80
N TYR A 99 11.27 10.30 15.36
CA TYR A 99 10.90 10.37 13.94
C TYR A 99 10.90 11.80 13.39
N PHE A 100 11.26 12.82 14.19
CA PHE A 100 11.66 14.12 13.63
C PHE A 100 12.98 14.04 12.86
N ASP A 101 13.83 13.04 13.15
CA ASP A 101 15.01 12.74 12.35
C ASP A 101 14.60 11.88 11.14
N PRO A 102 14.77 12.38 9.89
CA PRO A 102 14.45 11.63 8.68
C PRO A 102 15.17 10.28 8.57
N GLU A 103 16.34 10.11 9.20
CA GLU A 103 17.05 8.83 9.19
C GLU A 103 16.22 7.71 9.83
N ASN A 104 15.48 8.02 10.89
CA ASN A 104 14.64 7.03 11.57
C ASN A 104 13.43 6.61 10.74
N ILE A 105 12.93 7.48 9.87
CA ILE A 105 11.92 7.14 8.87
C ILE A 105 12.47 6.12 7.86
N ILE A 106 13.71 6.32 7.40
CA ILE A 106 14.35 5.39 6.46
C ILE A 106 14.62 4.04 7.14
N LYS A 107 15.11 4.02 8.37
CA LYS A 107 15.31 2.79 9.15
C LYS A 107 14.00 2.01 9.29
N LEU A 108 12.92 2.70 9.66
CA LEU A 108 11.59 2.11 9.77
C LEU A 108 11.12 1.52 8.42
N ALA A 109 11.34 2.24 7.32
CA ALA A 109 10.97 1.74 5.99
C ALA A 109 11.73 0.46 5.62
N ILE A 110 13.03 0.41 5.91
CA ILE A 110 13.87 -0.77 5.66
C ILE A 110 13.41 -1.94 6.54
N GLU A 111 13.19 -1.71 7.83
CA GLU A 111 12.70 -2.73 8.78
C GLU A 111 11.30 -3.24 8.42
N GLY A 112 10.43 -2.35 7.93
CA GLY A 112 9.11 -2.68 7.41
C GLY A 112 9.12 -3.39 6.05
N GLY A 113 10.29 -3.52 5.42
CA GLY A 113 10.47 -4.12 4.10
C GLY A 113 9.87 -3.28 2.97
N CYS A 114 9.75 -1.97 3.13
CA CYS A 114 9.27 -1.07 2.08
C CYS A 114 10.28 -0.96 0.93
N GLY A 115 9.78 -0.84 -0.29
CA GLY A 115 10.58 -0.57 -1.48
C GLY A 115 10.84 0.92 -1.71
N ALA A 116 10.09 1.80 -1.03
CA ALA A 116 10.27 3.25 -1.08
C ALA A 116 9.65 3.97 0.12
N VAL A 117 10.00 5.24 0.26
CA VAL A 117 9.39 6.21 1.19
C VAL A 117 8.86 7.38 0.36
N THR A 118 7.64 7.83 0.63
CA THR A 118 7.15 9.12 0.13
C THR A 118 7.17 10.12 1.27
N SER A 119 7.65 11.33 0.99
CA SER A 119 7.74 12.41 1.97
C SER A 119 7.49 13.73 1.26
N THR A 120 7.09 14.74 2.04
CA THR A 120 6.93 16.10 1.53
C THR A 120 8.28 16.67 1.10
N LEU A 121 8.26 17.56 0.11
CA LEU A 121 9.41 18.38 -0.19
C LEU A 121 9.61 19.36 0.98
N GLY A 122 10.54 19.03 1.87
CA GLY A 122 10.90 19.82 3.06
C GLY A 122 12.20 20.57 2.85
#